data_AF-A0A842TRA4-F1
#
_entry.id   AF-A0A842TRA4-F1
#
_cell.length_a   1.000
_cell.length_b   1.000
_cell.length_c   1.000
_cell.angle_alpha   90.00
_cell.angle_beta   90.00
_cell.angle_gamma   90.00
#
_symmetry.space_group_name_H-M   'P 1'
#
loop_
_entity.id
_entity.type
_entity.pdbx_description
1 polymer ?
#
loop_
_entity_poly.entity_id
_entity_poly.type
_entity_poly.pdbx_seq_one_letter_code
_entity_poly.pdbx_strand_id
1 'polypeptide(L)' 'MGSTFYSKRLPNRKNSKRRARQRPKTFKTEEKAKEYAEKNKISDYKITRLSDHKYRVDKE' A
#
# COMPACT_ATOMS: atom_id res chain seq x y z
N MET A 1 -24.96 -44.98 3.88
CA MET A 1 -24.10 -44.41 2.81
C MET A 1 -24.14 -42.90 2.92
N GLY A 2 -23.21 -42.30 3.68
CA GLY A 2 -23.17 -40.85 3.90
C GLY A 2 -22.40 -40.17 2.78
N SER A 3 -23.05 -39.25 2.06
CA SER A 3 -22.42 -38.46 1.01
C SER A 3 -21.40 -37.49 1.63
N THR A 4 -20.12 -37.68 1.31
CA THR A 4 -19.09 -36.67 1.57
C THR A 4 -19.35 -35.51 0.62
N PHE A 5 -20.03 -34.48 1.13
CA PHE A 5 -20.22 -33.22 0.42
C PHE A 5 -18.85 -32.53 0.33
N TYR A 6 -18.07 -32.88 -0.70
CA TYR A 6 -16.85 -32.15 -1.03
C TYR A 6 -17.26 -30.75 -1.50
N SER A 7 -17.36 -29.81 -0.56
CA SER A 7 -17.46 -28.40 -0.87
C SER A 7 -16.23 -28.01 -1.67
N LYS A 8 -16.38 -27.85 -3.00
CA LYS A 8 -15.32 -27.34 -3.87
C LYS A 8 -14.88 -26.00 -3.29
N ARG A 9 -13.69 -25.94 -2.68
CA ARG A 9 -13.13 -24.67 -2.17
C ARG A 9 -12.96 -23.76 -3.39
N LEU A 10 -13.79 -22.73 -3.49
CA LEU A 10 -13.76 -21.77 -4.59
C LEU A 10 -12.36 -21.12 -4.65
N PRO A 11 -11.68 -21.10 -5.81
CA PRO A 11 -10.38 -20.46 -5.94
C PRO A 11 -10.54 -18.93 -6.03
N ASN A 12 -11.01 -18.31 -4.94
CA ASN A 12 -11.17 -16.85 -4.87
C ASN A 12 -10.00 -16.20 -4.12
N ARG A 13 -8.78 -16.31 -4.69
CA ARG A 13 -7.63 -15.46 -4.29
C ARG A 13 -7.26 -14.41 -5.35
N LYS A 14 -8.19 -14.03 -6.23
CA LYS A 14 -7.92 -13.03 -7.29
C LYS A 14 -7.92 -11.56 -6.85
N ASN A 15 -8.10 -11.23 -5.56
CA ASN A 15 -8.24 -9.82 -5.12
C ASN A 15 -7.00 -9.17 -4.47
N SER A 16 -5.84 -9.81 -4.44
CA SER A 16 -4.64 -9.21 -3.84
C SER A 16 -4.05 -8.04 -4.66
N LYS A 17 -3.99 -8.18 -6.00
CA LYS A 17 -3.26 -7.24 -6.85
C LYS A 17 -3.86 -5.83 -6.89
N ARG A 18 -5.18 -5.69 -6.76
CA ARG A 18 -5.86 -4.38 -6.79
C ARG A 18 -5.59 -3.56 -5.52
N ARG A 19 -5.56 -4.21 -4.35
CA ARG A 19 -5.22 -3.56 -3.07
C ARG A 19 -3.78 -3.06 -3.04
N ALA A 20 -2.82 -3.82 -3.56
CA ALA A 20 -1.42 -3.42 -3.56
C ALA A 20 -1.15 -2.12 -4.35
N ARG A 21 -1.88 -1.89 -5.45
CA ARG A 21 -1.74 -0.70 -6.32
C ARG A 21 -2.32 0.58 -5.71
N GLN A 22 -3.24 0.48 -4.76
CA GLN A 22 -3.89 1.63 -4.13
C GLN A 22 -3.21 2.07 -2.82
N ARG A 23 -2.17 1.35 -2.36
CA ARG A 23 -1.49 1.73 -1.13
C ARG A 23 -0.63 2.97 -1.39
N PRO A 24 -0.69 3.99 -0.52
CA PRO A 24 0.22 5.11 -0.62
C PRO A 24 1.66 4.63 -0.46
N LYS A 25 2.59 5.22 -1.21
CA LYS A 25 4.01 4.89 -1.11
C LYS A 25 4.56 5.36 0.24
N THR A 26 5.39 4.51 0.84
CA THR A 26 6.09 4.82 2.10
C THR A 26 7.59 4.70 1.92
N PHE A 27 8.35 5.57 2.58
CA PHE A 27 9.80 5.67 2.50
C PHE A 27 10.45 5.36 3.85
N LYS A 28 11.72 4.91 3.82
CA LYS A 28 12.47 4.57 5.04
C LYS A 28 13.04 5.78 5.76
N THR A 29 13.37 6.82 5.00
CA THR A 29 13.98 8.06 5.49
C THR A 29 13.15 9.26 5.03
N GLU A 30 13.23 10.35 5.77
CA GLU A 30 12.54 11.61 5.44
C GLU A 30 13.10 12.22 4.15
N GLU A 31 14.42 12.19 3.97
CA GLU A 31 15.11 12.69 2.77
C GLU A 31 14.57 12.05 1.49
N LYS A 32 14.41 10.73 1.48
CA LYS A 32 13.84 10.01 0.32
C LYS A 32 12.37 10.35 0.08
N ALA A 33 11.63 10.72 1.12
CA ALA A 33 10.25 11.19 0.97
C ALA A 33 10.21 12.58 0.32
N LYS A 34 11.14 13.48 0.67
CA LYS A 34 11.30 14.81 0.03
C LYS A 34 11.73 14.69 -1.43
N GLU A 35 12.79 13.93 -1.70
CA GLU A 35 13.25 13.66 -3.08
C GLU A 35 12.13 13.12 -3.97
N TYR A 36 11.28 12.24 -3.41
CA TYR A 36 10.12 11.74 -4.13
C TYR A 36 9.11 12.84 -4.44
N ALA A 37 8.78 13.69 -3.47
CA ALA A 37 7.82 14.76 -3.67
C ALA A 37 8.29 15.78 -4.72
N GLU A 38 9.56 16.16 -4.67
CA GLU A 38 10.20 17.03 -5.65
C GLU A 38 10.20 16.43 -7.05
N LYS A 39 10.62 15.16 -7.18
CA LYS A 39 10.63 14.44 -8.47
C LYS A 39 9.24 14.34 -9.10
N ASN A 40 8.20 14.23 -8.28
CA ASN A 40 6.81 14.15 -8.74
C ASN A 40 6.10 15.51 -8.80
N LYS A 41 6.81 16.63 -8.54
CA LYS A 41 6.27 17.99 -8.58
C LYS A 41 5.00 18.16 -7.75
N ILE A 42 5.01 17.61 -6.53
CA ILE A 42 3.90 17.77 -5.58
C ILE A 42 4.12 19.12 -4.89
N SER A 43 3.27 20.11 -5.17
CA SER A 43 3.41 21.49 -4.67
C SER A 43 3.04 21.64 -3.20
N ASP A 44 2.13 20.80 -2.69
CA ASP A 44 1.54 20.93 -1.36
C ASP A 44 1.55 19.55 -0.69
N TYR A 45 2.67 19.21 -0.04
CA TYR A 45 2.83 17.92 0.61
C TYR A 45 3.29 18.02 2.05
N LYS A 46 2.73 17.15 2.87
CA LYS A 46 3.12 16.91 4.25
C LYS A 46 3.80 15.56 4.37
N ILE A 47 4.95 15.52 5.04
CA ILE A 47 5.60 14.25 5.38
C ILE A 47 5.10 13.80 6.74
N THR A 48 4.30 12.73 6.74
CA THR A 48 3.76 12.12 7.94
C THR A 48 4.65 10.94 8.35
N ARG A 49 5.15 10.93 9.59
CA ARG A 49 5.86 9.78 10.18
C ARG A 49 4.83 8.75 10.66
N LEU A 50 4.88 7.55 10.09
CA LEU A 50 3.98 6.44 10.43
C LEU A 50 4.56 5.48 11.48
N SER A 51 5.89 5.35 11.51
CA SER A 51 6.64 4.48 12.43
C SER A 51 8.12 4.91 12.42
N ASP A 52 8.98 4.23 13.19
CA ASP A 52 10.40 4.60 13.33
C ASP A 52 11.14 4.73 12.00
N HIS A 53 10.82 3.86 11.06
CA HIS A 53 11.44 3.80 9.74
C HIS A 53 10.42 3.89 8.60
N LYS A 54 9.30 4.59 8.81
CA LYS A 54 8.26 4.74 7.77
C LYS A 54 7.74 6.17 7.71
N TYR A 55 7.94 6.78 6.56
CA TYR A 55 7.45 8.12 6.20
C TYR A 55 6.50 8.00 5.02
N ARG A 56 5.43 8.79 5.02
CA ARG A 56 4.47 8.89 3.92
C ARG A 56 4.40 10.34 3.46
N VAL A 57 4.32 10.52 2.14
CA VAL A 57 4.04 11.82 1.54
C VAL A 57 2.53 11.90 1.35
N ASP A 58 1.89 12.79 2.09
CA ASP A 58 0.47 13.09 1.97
C ASP A 58 0.31 14.40 1.20
N LYS A 59 -0.66 14.45 0.28
CA LYS A 59 -1.06 15.71 -0.33
C LYS A 59 -1.93 16.45 0.68
N GLU A 60 -1.62 17.72 0.88
CA GLU A 60 -2.48 18.63 1.65
C GLU A 60 -3.65 19.13 0.78
#